data_AF-A0A2T4X0N2-F1
#
_entry.id   AF-A0A2T4X0N2-F1
#
_cell.length_a   1.000
_cell.length_b   1.000
_cell.length_c   1.000
_cell.angle_alpha   90.00
_cell.angle_beta   90.00
_cell.angle_gamma   90.00
#
_symmetry.space_group_name_H-M   'P 1'
#
loop_
_entity.id
_entity.type
_entity.pdbx_description
1 polymer ?
#
loop_
_entity_poly.entity_id
_entity_poly.type
_entity_poly.pdbx_seq_one_letter_code
_entity_poly.pdbx_strand_id
1 'polypeptide(L)'
;MQKHILLILIMSLSFGVSAQKRLQNELDSVTTVEKAQRFINSIDGRKNKIITFNEEKHKTKLSQELLNLPNGAHKVVRKEGENIHYKVLEKNEIIYYRVSYIYLDGKQFSISSIEKLRPQIIEKHKRGIPFKDLAIQYSMDSNKTRGGDSGWFTYGEMLPEFEQQVMNDKHQIDDLFTVNVESNQWYYVVKKTHEKKNITEIKVLKVVESKR
;
A
#
# COMPACT_ATOMS: atom_id res chain seq x y z
N MET A 1 -28.97 -18.29 66.22
CA MET A 1 -28.07 -17.12 66.10
C MET A 1 -27.34 -17.21 64.76
N GLN A 2 -27.43 -16.15 63.95
CA GLN A 2 -26.59 -15.74 62.80
C GLN A 2 -26.17 -16.85 61.80
N LYS A 3 -26.84 -17.07 60.66
CA LYS A 3 -26.80 -16.25 59.41
C LYS A 3 -25.47 -15.54 59.21
N HIS A 4 -24.66 -15.99 58.25
CA HIS A 4 -24.00 -15.19 57.20
C HIS A 4 -23.15 -16.11 56.30
N ILE A 5 -23.79 -16.68 55.27
CA ILE A 5 -23.11 -17.24 54.11
C ILE A 5 -23.52 -16.37 52.91
N LEU A 6 -22.54 -16.08 52.05
CA LEU A 6 -22.66 -15.54 50.70
C LEU A 6 -22.84 -14.03 50.56
N LEU A 7 -21.73 -13.29 50.38
CA LEU A 7 -21.74 -12.07 49.57
C LEU A 7 -20.31 -11.62 49.15
N ILE A 8 -19.57 -12.48 48.44
CA ILE A 8 -18.38 -12.05 47.69
C ILE A 8 -18.36 -12.79 46.36
N LEU A 9 -19.17 -12.34 45.42
CA LEU A 9 -18.93 -12.48 43.98
C LEU A 9 -19.92 -11.54 43.27
N ILE A 10 -19.55 -10.97 42.12
CA ILE A 10 -20.29 -9.93 41.36
C ILE A 10 -19.88 -8.48 41.69
N MET A 11 -18.57 -8.17 41.64
CA MET A 11 -18.12 -6.79 41.39
C MET A 11 -17.05 -6.66 40.29
N SER A 12 -16.70 -7.75 39.61
CA SER A 12 -15.69 -7.77 38.54
C SER A 12 -16.26 -7.74 37.12
N LEU A 13 -17.58 -7.92 36.92
CA LEU A 13 -18.17 -7.89 35.56
C LEU A 13 -18.43 -6.47 35.02
N SER A 14 -18.56 -5.45 35.86
CA SER A 14 -18.94 -4.08 35.46
C SER A 14 -17.79 -3.25 34.89
N PHE A 15 -16.54 -3.52 35.27
CA PHE A 15 -15.38 -2.77 34.78
C PHE A 15 -15.07 -3.05 33.30
N GLY A 16 -15.22 -4.30 32.86
CA GLY A 16 -14.94 -4.69 31.47
C GLY A 16 -15.87 -4.01 30.45
N VAL A 17 -17.16 -3.88 30.78
CA VAL A 17 -18.15 -3.22 29.91
C VAL A 17 -17.88 -1.72 29.79
N SER A 18 -17.48 -1.06 30.89
CA SER A 18 -17.18 0.37 30.89
C SER A 18 -15.94 0.72 30.07
N ALA A 19 -14.88 -0.09 30.16
CA ALA A 19 -13.65 0.13 29.41
C ALA A 19 -13.85 -0.06 27.90
N GLN A 20 -14.58 -1.10 27.49
CA GLN A 20 -14.95 -1.34 26.09
C GLN A 20 -15.80 -0.20 25.51
N LYS A 21 -16.80 0.27 26.29
CA LYS A 21 -17.65 1.41 25.89
C LYS A 21 -16.85 2.71 25.76
N ARG A 22 -15.85 2.91 26.62
CA ARG A 22 -14.93 4.07 26.53
C ARG A 22 -14.10 4.03 25.26
N LEU A 23 -13.46 2.89 24.96
CA LEU A 23 -12.65 2.75 23.75
C LEU A 23 -13.50 2.98 22.49
N GLN A 24 -14.69 2.40 22.44
CA GLN A 24 -15.60 2.60 21.31
C GLN A 24 -15.91 4.09 21.09
N ASN A 25 -16.26 4.82 22.15
CA ASN A 25 -16.53 6.26 22.08
C ASN A 25 -15.29 7.06 21.62
N GLU A 26 -14.10 6.71 22.11
CA GLU A 26 -12.85 7.32 21.68
C GLU A 26 -12.61 7.08 20.18
N LEU A 27 -12.78 5.85 19.69
CA LEU A 27 -12.65 5.50 18.27
C LEU A 27 -13.71 6.21 17.41
N ASP A 28 -14.94 6.37 17.90
CA ASP A 28 -16.00 7.06 17.19
C ASP A 28 -15.63 8.54 16.95
N SER A 29 -14.94 9.17 17.90
CA SER A 29 -14.43 10.55 17.76
C SER A 29 -13.28 10.71 16.75
N VAL A 30 -12.59 9.61 16.43
CA VAL A 30 -11.49 9.58 15.46
C VAL A 30 -12.04 9.51 14.05
N THR A 31 -12.23 10.67 13.44
CA THR A 31 -12.85 10.81 12.11
C THR A 31 -11.87 11.15 10.99
N THR A 32 -10.61 11.49 11.32
CA THR A 32 -9.60 11.89 10.33
C THR A 32 -8.27 11.20 10.59
N VAL A 33 -7.38 11.20 9.60
CA VAL A 33 -6.02 10.66 9.70
C VAL A 33 -5.22 11.40 10.77
N GLU A 34 -5.36 12.73 10.89
CA GLU A 34 -4.64 13.52 11.90
C GLU A 34 -5.12 13.20 13.31
N LYS A 35 -6.44 13.02 13.49
CA LYS A 35 -7.00 12.55 14.77
C LYS A 35 -6.52 11.13 15.09
N ALA A 36 -6.46 10.25 14.10
CA ALA A 36 -5.97 8.89 14.27
C ALA A 36 -4.49 8.88 14.67
N GLN A 37 -3.66 9.73 14.07
CA GLN A 37 -2.26 9.86 14.45
C GLN A 37 -2.10 10.36 15.89
N ARG A 38 -2.89 11.36 16.30
CA ARG A 38 -2.93 11.83 17.69
C ARG A 38 -3.34 10.72 18.66
N PHE A 39 -4.37 9.95 18.31
CA PHE A 39 -4.83 8.80 19.09
C PHE A 39 -3.74 7.73 19.25
N ILE A 40 -3.02 7.41 18.17
CA ILE A 40 -1.91 6.44 18.20
C ILE A 40 -0.78 6.93 19.11
N ASN A 41 -0.50 8.23 19.12
CA ASN A 41 0.58 8.81 19.92
C ASN A 41 0.24 8.89 21.43
N SER A 42 -1.05 8.96 21.80
CA SER A 42 -1.48 9.16 23.20
C SER A 42 -1.54 7.89 24.04
N ILE A 43 -1.69 6.72 23.41
CA ILE A 43 -1.72 5.41 24.05
C ILE A 43 -0.38 4.76 23.68
N ASP A 44 0.41 4.19 24.60
CA ASP A 44 1.71 3.55 24.31
C ASP A 44 1.59 2.52 23.15
N GLY A 45 1.73 3.05 21.94
CA GLY A 45 0.87 2.68 20.81
C GLY A 45 1.53 1.75 19.84
N ARG A 46 2.54 1.01 20.29
CA ARG A 46 3.45 0.23 19.42
C ARG A 46 2.72 -0.77 18.51
N LYS A 47 1.49 -1.15 18.85
CA LYS A 47 0.63 -2.07 18.08
C LYS A 47 -0.41 -1.38 17.19
N ASN A 48 -0.72 -0.10 17.45
CA ASN A 48 -1.72 0.68 16.74
C ASN A 48 -1.08 1.38 15.55
N LYS A 49 -1.77 1.39 14.40
CA LYS A 49 -1.23 2.01 13.20
C LYS A 49 -2.33 2.35 12.20
N ILE A 50 -2.03 3.31 11.34
CA ILE A 50 -2.80 3.54 10.11
C ILE A 50 -2.24 2.59 9.04
N ILE A 51 -3.13 1.91 8.35
CA ILE A 51 -2.79 0.97 7.27
C ILE A 51 -3.55 1.41 6.02
N THR A 52 -2.84 1.50 4.91
CA THR A 52 -3.44 1.72 3.59
C THR A 52 -3.71 0.37 2.95
N PHE A 53 -4.96 0.14 2.53
CA PHE A 53 -5.33 -1.01 1.71
C PHE A 53 -5.80 -0.51 0.35
N ASN A 54 -5.43 -1.22 -0.71
CA ASN A 54 -6.01 -1.02 -2.03
C ASN A 54 -6.44 -2.36 -2.62
N GLU A 55 -7.44 -2.31 -3.50
CA GLU A 55 -8.08 -3.50 -4.05
C GLU A 55 -7.13 -4.40 -4.85
N GLU A 56 -6.05 -3.87 -5.44
CA GLU A 56 -5.10 -4.65 -6.24
C GLU A 56 -4.04 -5.37 -5.41
N LYS A 57 -3.44 -4.68 -4.43
CA LYS A 57 -2.35 -5.22 -3.60
C LYS A 57 -2.89 -6.10 -2.45
N HIS A 58 -4.14 -5.91 -2.00
CA HIS A 58 -4.65 -6.56 -0.78
C HIS A 58 -5.89 -7.43 -1.02
N LYS A 59 -5.67 -8.74 -1.26
CA LYS A 59 -6.71 -9.71 -1.62
C LYS A 59 -7.16 -10.66 -0.48
N THR A 60 -6.71 -10.43 0.76
CA THR A 60 -7.15 -11.25 1.90
C THR A 60 -8.64 -11.04 2.19
N LYS A 61 -9.30 -12.04 2.80
CA LYS A 61 -10.71 -11.91 3.23
C LYS A 61 -10.95 -10.65 4.07
N LEU A 62 -10.05 -10.36 5.02
CA LEU A 62 -10.16 -9.16 5.87
C LEU A 62 -10.02 -7.87 5.05
N SER A 63 -9.03 -7.77 4.17
CA SER A 63 -8.85 -6.55 3.38
C SER A 63 -10.01 -6.30 2.42
N GLN A 64 -10.58 -7.36 1.82
CA GLN A 64 -11.79 -7.25 1.00
C GLN A 64 -13.00 -6.80 1.81
N GLU A 65 -13.21 -7.37 3.01
CA GLU A 65 -14.27 -6.94 3.91
C GLU A 65 -14.12 -5.46 4.30
N LEU A 66 -12.89 -5.01 4.58
CA LEU A 66 -12.62 -3.60 4.90
C LEU A 66 -12.82 -2.67 3.69
N LEU A 67 -12.40 -3.08 2.48
CA LEU A 67 -12.60 -2.32 1.24
C LEU A 67 -14.09 -2.14 0.89
N ASN A 68 -14.95 -3.05 1.33
CA ASN A 68 -16.40 -2.95 1.12
C ASN A 68 -17.09 -2.04 2.14
N LEU A 69 -16.42 -1.64 3.23
CA LEU A 69 -16.99 -0.73 4.21
C LEU A 69 -17.04 0.73 3.69
N PRO A 70 -18.02 1.53 4.14
CA PRO A 70 -18.04 2.97 3.88
C PRO A 70 -17.10 3.73 4.82
N ASN A 71 -16.87 5.02 4.52
CA ASN A 71 -16.11 5.91 5.40
C ASN A 71 -16.73 5.99 6.79
N GLY A 72 -15.89 5.95 7.82
CA GLY A 72 -16.28 5.99 9.23
C GLY A 72 -16.72 4.65 9.82
N ALA A 73 -17.00 3.63 9.00
CA ALA A 73 -17.43 2.33 9.49
C ALA A 73 -16.31 1.59 10.24
N HIS A 74 -16.75 0.73 11.17
CA HIS A 74 -15.87 -0.05 12.02
C HIS A 74 -16.04 -1.55 11.78
N LYS A 75 -14.98 -2.31 12.04
CA LYS A 75 -14.99 -3.77 12.10
C LYS A 75 -14.11 -4.24 13.24
N VAL A 76 -14.61 -5.21 14.02
CA VAL A 76 -13.86 -5.81 15.11
C VAL A 76 -13.52 -7.26 14.76
N VAL A 77 -12.24 -7.60 14.83
CA VAL A 77 -11.74 -8.98 14.73
C VAL A 77 -11.39 -9.45 16.13
N ARG A 78 -12.14 -10.42 16.64
CA ARG A 78 -11.90 -11.01 17.97
C ARG A 78 -10.84 -12.09 17.87
N LYS A 79 -9.81 -12.01 18.70
CA LYS A 79 -8.79 -13.05 18.90
C LYS A 79 -8.76 -13.49 20.36
N GLU A 80 -8.05 -14.58 20.60
CA GLU A 80 -7.67 -15.00 21.95
C GLU A 80 -6.73 -13.95 22.55
N GLY A 81 -7.06 -13.43 23.74
CA GLY A 81 -6.28 -12.40 24.43
C GLY A 81 -6.38 -10.96 23.91
N GLU A 82 -6.90 -10.71 22.70
CA GLU A 82 -7.05 -9.35 22.16
C GLU A 82 -8.26 -9.18 21.22
N ASN A 83 -8.78 -7.96 21.11
CA ASN A 83 -9.65 -7.51 20.02
C ASN A 83 -8.86 -6.57 19.12
N ILE A 84 -9.06 -6.68 17.81
CA ILE A 84 -8.49 -5.73 16.85
C ILE A 84 -9.63 -4.95 16.21
N HIS A 85 -9.63 -3.65 16.45
CA HIS A 85 -10.58 -2.71 15.88
C HIS A 85 -10.00 -2.10 14.61
N TYR A 86 -10.78 -2.09 13.55
CA TYR A 86 -10.46 -1.48 12.26
C TYR A 86 -11.49 -0.40 11.98
N LYS A 87 -11.06 0.84 11.80
CA LYS A 87 -11.93 1.95 11.42
C LYS A 87 -11.49 2.53 10.08
N VAL A 88 -12.40 2.58 9.11
CA VAL A 88 -12.14 3.23 7.82
C VAL A 88 -12.19 4.74 8.02
N LEU A 89 -11.06 5.41 7.79
CA LEU A 89 -10.92 6.85 7.92
C LEU A 89 -11.16 7.55 6.59
N GLU A 90 -10.62 6.99 5.51
CA GLU A 90 -10.71 7.50 4.14
C GLU A 90 -10.96 6.34 3.19
N LYS A 91 -11.70 6.62 2.12
CA LYS A 91 -11.99 5.72 1.01
C LYS A 91 -12.09 6.57 -0.24
N ASN A 92 -11.14 6.38 -1.13
CA ASN A 92 -10.97 7.18 -2.33
C ASN A 92 -10.78 6.25 -3.53
N GLU A 93 -11.21 6.70 -4.71
CA GLU A 93 -10.75 6.13 -5.97
C GLU A 93 -9.53 6.92 -6.42
N ILE A 94 -8.41 6.22 -6.63
CA ILE A 94 -7.15 6.83 -7.03
C ILE A 94 -6.77 6.27 -8.39
N ILE A 95 -6.23 7.12 -9.26
CA ILE A 95 -5.70 6.69 -10.56
C ILE A 95 -4.34 6.02 -10.35
N TYR A 96 -4.22 4.80 -10.83
CA TYR A 96 -2.98 4.03 -10.80
C TYR A 96 -2.51 3.70 -12.23
N TYR A 97 -1.21 3.51 -12.34
CA TYR A 97 -0.48 3.19 -13.55
C TYR A 97 0.28 1.88 -13.35
N ARG A 98 0.49 1.14 -14.44
CA ARG A 98 1.32 -0.06 -14.45
C ARG A 98 2.06 -0.16 -15.76
N VAL A 99 3.37 -0.34 -15.66
CA VAL A 99 4.28 -0.48 -16.78
C VAL A 99 5.23 -1.64 -16.53
N SER A 100 5.95 -2.05 -17.56
CA SER A 100 7.18 -2.81 -17.37
C SER A 100 8.37 -1.90 -17.66
N TYR A 101 9.44 -2.01 -16.88
CA TYR A 101 10.66 -1.24 -17.12
C TYR A 101 11.93 -2.06 -16.92
N ILE A 102 12.97 -1.60 -17.59
CA ILE A 102 14.35 -2.03 -17.41
C ILE A 102 15.11 -0.84 -16.85
N TYR A 103 15.58 -0.97 -15.62
CA TYR A 103 16.37 0.07 -14.95
C TYR A 103 17.87 -0.15 -15.18
N LEU A 104 18.59 0.93 -15.49
CA LEU A 104 20.04 0.97 -15.68
C LEU A 104 20.61 2.10 -14.80
N ASP A 105 21.54 1.73 -13.91
CA ASP A 105 22.19 2.65 -12.98
C ASP A 105 23.43 3.28 -13.62
N GLY A 106 23.39 4.59 -13.87
CA GLY A 106 24.50 5.36 -14.43
C GLY A 106 25.71 5.49 -13.52
N LYS A 107 25.59 5.10 -12.23
CA LYS A 107 26.74 5.00 -11.32
C LYS A 107 27.52 3.70 -11.50
N GLN A 108 26.89 2.68 -12.09
CA GLN A 108 27.50 1.38 -12.34
C GLN A 108 27.90 1.20 -13.81
N PHE A 109 27.15 1.81 -14.74
CA PHE A 109 27.46 1.82 -16.17
C PHE A 109 27.69 3.22 -16.67
N SER A 110 28.72 3.41 -17.53
CA SER A 110 28.94 4.72 -18.16
C SER A 110 27.75 5.13 -19.02
N ILE A 111 27.47 6.44 -19.05
CA ILE A 111 26.37 6.99 -19.83
C ILE A 111 26.43 6.57 -21.31
N SER A 112 27.63 6.59 -21.91
CA SER A 112 27.83 6.15 -23.30
C SER A 112 27.46 4.67 -23.51
N SER A 113 27.68 3.81 -22.51
CA SER A 113 27.26 2.40 -22.59
C SER A 113 25.75 2.26 -22.51
N ILE A 114 25.11 3.03 -21.63
CA ILE A 114 23.64 3.05 -21.47
C ILE A 114 22.96 3.57 -22.74
N GLU A 115 23.48 4.63 -23.35
CA GLU A 115 22.98 5.21 -24.60
C GLU A 115 23.06 4.23 -25.77
N LYS A 116 24.05 3.33 -25.78
CA LYS A 116 24.14 2.24 -26.77
C LYS A 116 23.22 1.07 -26.43
N LEU A 117 23.09 0.73 -25.14
CA LEU A 117 22.36 -0.45 -24.69
C LEU A 117 20.83 -0.31 -24.83
N ARG A 118 20.25 0.86 -24.48
CA ARG A 118 18.80 1.04 -24.53
C ARG A 118 18.19 0.85 -25.94
N PRO A 119 18.76 1.41 -27.03
CA PRO A 119 18.30 1.13 -28.38
C PRO A 119 18.40 -0.35 -28.75
N GLN A 120 19.46 -1.05 -28.33
CA GLN A 120 19.61 -2.50 -28.57
C GLN A 120 18.53 -3.32 -27.86
N ILE A 121 18.18 -2.96 -26.62
CA ILE A 121 17.07 -3.59 -25.88
C ILE A 121 15.75 -3.39 -26.64
N ILE A 122 15.46 -2.17 -27.08
CA ILE A 122 14.26 -1.84 -27.87
C ILE A 122 14.22 -2.65 -29.16
N GLU A 123 15.34 -2.71 -29.89
CA GLU A 123 15.45 -3.47 -31.14
C GLU A 123 15.23 -4.97 -30.92
N LYS A 124 15.83 -5.54 -29.87
CA LYS A 124 15.62 -6.94 -29.48
C LYS A 124 14.15 -7.23 -29.23
N HIS A 125 13.44 -6.33 -28.54
CA HIS A 125 12.01 -6.49 -28.33
C HIS A 125 11.22 -6.44 -29.64
N LYS A 126 11.54 -5.46 -30.51
CA LYS A 126 10.92 -5.33 -31.84
C LYS A 126 11.14 -6.54 -32.74
N ARG A 127 12.26 -7.27 -32.56
CA ARG A 127 12.54 -8.54 -33.24
C ARG A 127 11.85 -9.76 -32.61
N GLY A 128 10.99 -9.56 -31.61
CA GLY A 128 10.15 -10.60 -31.02
C GLY A 128 10.63 -11.17 -29.68
N ILE A 129 11.76 -10.71 -29.14
CA ILE A 129 12.18 -11.16 -27.80
C ILE A 129 11.22 -10.57 -26.76
N PRO A 130 10.59 -11.38 -25.89
CA PRO A 130 9.67 -10.87 -24.87
C PRO A 130 10.34 -9.83 -23.96
N PHE A 131 9.64 -8.73 -23.68
CA PHE A 131 10.17 -7.66 -22.82
C PHE A 131 10.55 -8.18 -21.42
N LYS A 132 9.79 -9.15 -20.91
CA LYS A 132 10.08 -9.80 -19.63
C LYS A 132 11.46 -10.47 -19.58
N ASP A 133 11.90 -11.07 -20.68
CA ASP A 133 13.17 -11.79 -20.74
C ASP A 133 14.33 -10.80 -20.81
N LEU A 134 14.13 -9.70 -21.56
CA LEU A 134 15.05 -8.57 -21.58
C LEU A 134 15.14 -7.90 -20.20
N ALA A 135 14.03 -7.78 -19.48
CA ALA A 135 14.03 -7.22 -18.14
C ALA A 135 14.75 -8.10 -17.13
N ILE A 136 14.54 -9.42 -17.17
CA ILE A 136 15.30 -10.39 -16.38
C ILE A 136 16.80 -10.26 -16.65
N GLN A 137 17.18 -10.12 -17.92
CA GLN A 137 18.57 -10.05 -18.35
C GLN A 137 19.26 -8.73 -17.98
N TYR A 138 18.59 -7.60 -18.21
CA TYR A 138 19.24 -6.29 -18.21
C TYR A 138 18.85 -5.36 -17.06
N SER A 139 17.67 -5.52 -16.48
CA SER A 139 17.23 -4.59 -15.43
C SER A 139 18.12 -4.75 -14.22
N MET A 140 18.52 -3.64 -13.60
CA MET A 140 19.33 -3.61 -12.38
C MET A 140 18.46 -3.53 -11.12
N ASP A 141 17.14 -3.40 -11.28
CA ASP A 141 16.19 -3.36 -10.18
C ASP A 141 15.62 -4.77 -9.89
N SER A 142 15.11 -4.94 -8.68
CA SER A 142 14.37 -6.09 -8.17
C SER A 142 13.16 -6.49 -9.05
N ASN A 143 12.58 -5.54 -9.79
CA ASN A 143 11.47 -5.79 -10.72
C ASN A 143 11.80 -6.83 -11.81
N LYS A 144 13.08 -7.08 -12.07
CA LYS A 144 13.57 -8.10 -13.01
C LYS A 144 12.99 -9.48 -12.69
N THR A 145 12.82 -9.79 -11.40
CA THR A 145 12.25 -11.07 -10.92
C THR A 145 10.80 -11.28 -11.34
N ARG A 146 10.10 -10.19 -11.70
CA ARG A 146 8.73 -10.18 -12.22
C ARG A 146 8.69 -9.81 -13.71
N GLY A 147 9.79 -10.01 -14.44
CA GLY A 147 9.86 -9.66 -15.86
C GLY A 147 9.78 -8.16 -16.13
N GLY A 148 10.24 -7.34 -15.18
CA GLY A 148 10.22 -5.88 -15.32
C GLY A 148 8.92 -5.21 -14.86
N ASP A 149 7.93 -5.96 -14.38
CA ASP A 149 6.64 -5.41 -13.95
C ASP A 149 6.77 -4.48 -12.72
N SER A 150 6.28 -3.25 -12.84
CA SER A 150 6.27 -2.26 -11.76
C SER A 150 5.27 -2.60 -10.66
N GLY A 151 4.27 -3.44 -10.95
CA GLY A 151 3.01 -3.44 -10.22
C GLY A 151 2.23 -2.15 -10.44
N TRP A 152 1.06 -2.05 -9.81
CA TRP A 152 0.29 -0.81 -9.81
C TRP A 152 0.94 0.21 -8.89
N PHE A 153 1.21 1.40 -9.43
CA PHE A 153 1.69 2.55 -8.67
C PHE A 153 0.88 3.82 -8.97
N THR A 154 0.84 4.76 -8.04
CA THR A 154 0.19 6.07 -8.22
C THR A 154 1.18 7.22 -8.05
N TYR A 155 0.71 8.46 -8.20
CA TYR A 155 1.49 9.67 -8.04
C TYR A 155 2.18 9.74 -6.67
N GLY A 156 3.47 10.06 -6.66
CA GLY A 156 4.32 10.12 -5.48
C GLY A 156 4.88 8.79 -5.00
N GLU A 157 4.60 7.66 -5.68
CA GLU A 157 5.22 6.37 -5.38
C GLU A 157 6.53 6.13 -6.17
N MET A 158 6.76 6.88 -7.26
CA MET A 158 7.97 6.84 -8.08
C MET A 158 8.63 8.24 -8.15
N LEU A 159 9.81 8.34 -8.77
CA LEU A 159 10.47 9.65 -8.92
C LEU A 159 9.66 10.57 -9.85
N PRO A 160 9.50 11.88 -9.52
CA PRO A 160 8.67 12.80 -10.29
C PRO A 160 8.97 12.82 -11.79
N GLU A 161 10.25 12.80 -12.18
CA GLU A 161 10.69 12.78 -13.57
C GLU A 161 10.27 11.50 -14.29
N PHE A 162 10.24 10.37 -13.58
CA PHE A 162 9.76 9.11 -14.13
C PHE A 162 8.24 9.11 -14.28
N GLU A 163 7.52 9.57 -13.26
CA GLU A 163 6.07 9.68 -13.27
C GLU A 163 5.59 10.57 -14.41
N GLN A 164 6.22 11.73 -14.60
CA GLN A 164 5.86 12.66 -15.67
C GLN A 164 5.89 12.02 -17.06
N GLN A 165 6.88 11.17 -17.34
CA GLN A 165 6.97 10.48 -18.63
C GLN A 165 5.96 9.33 -18.74
N VAL A 166 5.81 8.53 -17.68
CA VAL A 166 4.92 7.35 -17.73
C VAL A 166 3.44 7.71 -17.67
N MET A 167 3.09 8.80 -17.00
CA MET A 167 1.72 9.29 -16.87
C MET A 167 1.29 10.19 -18.04
N ASN A 168 2.12 10.30 -19.07
CA ASN A 168 1.79 11.03 -20.29
C ASN A 168 0.76 10.26 -21.11
N ASP A 169 -0.44 10.84 -21.26
CA ASP A 169 -1.58 10.25 -21.98
C ASP A 169 -1.33 10.08 -23.50
N LYS A 170 -0.18 10.52 -24.03
CA LYS A 170 0.24 10.26 -25.42
C LYS A 170 0.74 8.84 -25.66
N HIS A 171 1.12 8.12 -24.60
CA HIS A 171 1.59 6.74 -24.72
C HIS A 171 0.45 5.74 -24.82
N GLN A 172 0.51 4.86 -25.81
CA GLN A 172 -0.43 3.77 -26.03
C GLN A 172 0.10 2.47 -25.44
N ILE A 173 -0.79 1.50 -25.18
CA ILE A 173 -0.37 0.15 -24.82
C ILE A 173 0.62 -0.40 -25.85
N ASP A 174 1.63 -1.10 -25.34
CA ASP A 174 2.80 -1.64 -26.05
C ASP A 174 3.83 -0.61 -26.53
N ASP A 175 3.61 0.69 -26.30
CA ASP A 175 4.63 1.70 -26.58
C ASP A 175 5.92 1.41 -25.80
N LEU A 176 7.05 1.55 -26.51
CA LEU A 176 8.39 1.50 -25.96
C LEU A 176 9.04 2.87 -26.02
N PHE A 177 9.47 3.36 -24.87
CA PHE A 177 10.13 4.66 -24.75
C PHE A 177 11.22 4.63 -23.68
N THR A 178 12.05 5.65 -23.67
CA THR A 178 13.14 5.80 -22.70
C THR A 178 12.81 6.91 -21.72
N VAL A 179 13.19 6.72 -20.46
CA VAL A 179 13.06 7.73 -19.41
C VAL A 179 14.44 7.98 -18.81
N ASN A 180 14.75 9.26 -18.58
CA ASN A 180 15.96 9.70 -17.90
C ASN A 180 15.57 10.41 -16.61
N VAL A 181 16.22 10.05 -15.52
CA VAL A 181 16.14 10.77 -14.25
C VAL A 181 17.55 11.22 -13.91
N GLU A 182 17.91 12.39 -14.47
CA GLU A 182 19.29 12.89 -14.50
C GLU A 182 19.84 13.21 -13.11
N SER A 183 18.97 13.71 -12.22
CA SER A 183 19.25 13.97 -10.80
C SER A 183 19.89 12.77 -10.10
N ASN A 184 19.49 11.56 -10.47
CA ASN A 184 19.97 10.32 -9.88
C ASN A 184 20.91 9.51 -10.81
N GLN A 185 21.13 9.97 -12.04
CA GLN A 185 21.77 9.21 -13.12
C GLN A 185 21.07 7.87 -13.38
N TRP A 186 19.74 7.88 -13.38
CA TRP A 186 18.93 6.68 -13.58
C TRP A 186 18.30 6.67 -14.95
N TYR A 187 18.38 5.54 -15.63
CA TYR A 187 17.96 5.40 -17.01
C TYR A 187 17.05 4.20 -17.18
N TYR A 188 16.00 4.38 -17.95
CA TYR A 188 14.98 3.35 -18.14
C TYR A 188 14.70 3.10 -19.61
N VAL A 189 14.39 1.85 -19.92
CA VAL A 189 13.54 1.48 -21.06
C VAL A 189 12.19 1.07 -20.47
N VAL A 190 11.11 1.72 -20.90
CA VAL A 190 9.77 1.50 -20.39
C VAL A 190 8.89 0.95 -21.50
N LYS A 191 8.09 -0.05 -21.15
CA LYS A 191 6.99 -0.56 -21.96
C LYS A 191 5.68 -0.22 -21.27
N LYS A 192 4.79 0.50 -21.95
CA LYS A 192 3.42 0.72 -21.49
C LYS A 192 2.66 -0.61 -21.58
N THR A 193 2.24 -1.16 -20.44
CA THR A 193 1.58 -2.48 -20.41
C THR A 193 0.10 -2.42 -20.08
N HIS A 194 -0.35 -1.36 -19.41
CA HIS A 194 -1.74 -1.21 -18.99
C HIS A 194 -2.21 0.22 -19.17
N GLU A 195 -3.51 0.37 -19.43
CA GLU A 195 -4.21 1.64 -19.23
C GLU A 195 -4.20 2.06 -17.77
N LYS A 196 -4.35 3.37 -17.53
CA LYS A 196 -4.57 3.85 -16.17
C LYS A 196 -5.89 3.31 -15.63
N LYS A 197 -5.91 2.95 -14.35
CA LYS A 197 -7.06 2.31 -13.70
C LYS A 197 -7.41 3.07 -12.41
N ASN A 198 -8.70 3.34 -12.19
CA ASN A 198 -9.18 3.74 -10.86
C ASN A 198 -9.16 2.53 -9.92
N ILE A 199 -8.43 2.65 -8.82
CA ILE A 199 -8.29 1.62 -7.80
C ILE A 199 -8.84 2.20 -6.49
N THR A 200 -9.76 1.46 -5.86
CA THR A 200 -10.24 1.80 -4.53
C THR A 200 -9.12 1.65 -3.51
N GLU A 201 -8.83 2.73 -2.79
CA GLU A 201 -7.91 2.77 -1.66
C GLU A 201 -8.64 3.22 -0.39
N ILE A 202 -8.35 2.54 0.73
CA ILE A 202 -8.81 2.93 2.06
C ILE A 202 -7.64 3.16 3.00
N LYS A 203 -7.77 4.17 3.88
CA LYS A 203 -6.91 4.30 5.06
C LYS A 203 -7.67 3.84 6.28
N VAL A 204 -7.08 2.90 7.01
CA VAL A 204 -7.72 2.22 8.12
C VAL A 204 -6.90 2.40 9.39
N LEU A 205 -7.52 2.95 10.43
CA LEU A 205 -6.97 2.89 11.77
C LEU A 205 -7.13 1.48 12.32
N LYS A 206 -6.02 0.82 12.64
CA LYS A 206 -5.97 -0.44 13.38
C LYS A 206 -5.63 -0.15 14.84
N VAL A 207 -6.48 -0.60 15.75
CA VAL A 207 -6.29 -0.50 17.21
C VAL A 207 -6.35 -1.88 17.84
N VAL A 208 -5.36 -2.20 18.68
CA VAL A 208 -5.29 -3.46 19.41
C VAL A 208 -5.69 -3.22 20.86
N GLU A 209 -6.78 -3.84 21.27
CA GLU A 209 -7.31 -3.83 22.64
C GLU A 209 -6.99 -5.18 23.30
N SER A 210 -6.13 -5.18 24.32
CA SER A 210 -5.84 -6.39 25.08
C SER A 210 -7.01 -6.72 26.02
N LYS A 211 -7.47 -7.98 25.99
CA LYS A 211 -8.39 -8.52 26.98
C LYS A 211 -7.56 -8.98 28.17
N ARG A 212 -7.30 -8.07 29.11
CA ARG A 212 -6.85 -8.48 30.44
C ARG A 212 -8.00 -9.08 31.22
#